data_AF-A0A531M2S8-F1
#
_entry.id   AF-A0A531M2S8-F1
#
_cell.length_a   1.000
_cell.length_b   1.000
_cell.length_c   1.000
_cell.angle_alpha   90.00
_cell.angle_beta   90.00
_cell.angle_gamma   90.00
#
_symmetry.space_group_name_H-M   'P 1'
#
loop_
_entity.id
_entity.type
_entity.pdbx_description
1 polymer ?
#
loop_
_entity_poly.entity_id
_entity_poly.type
_entity_poly.pdbx_seq_one_letter_code
_entity_poly.pdbx_strand_id
1 'polypeptide(L)'
;SKIFAAHLSGTRHGYVSDNTEDTPSLDALRADVEAMDRWYRDYLDAVTPQLLAELVPFIFTDGDKAMMSRQEMLTHVVIHGGYHRGEIGRILAQIAVTPPWDTFAVHLHRTEPSRRLQLVSEPAGL
;
A
#
# COMPACT_ATOMS: atom_id res chain seq x y z
N SER A 1 -2.16 2.12 5.75
CA SER A 1 -2.06 3.23 6.73
C SER A 1 -3.37 3.32 7.50
N LYS A 2 -3.34 3.27 8.84
CA LYS A 2 -4.55 3.39 9.69
C LYS A 2 -5.26 4.74 9.49
N ILE A 3 -4.51 5.81 9.25
CA ILE A 3 -5.03 7.16 8.95
C ILE A 3 -5.83 7.16 7.64
N PHE A 4 -5.25 6.67 6.54
CA PHE A 4 -5.96 6.61 5.26
C PHE A 4 -7.14 5.63 5.27
N ALA A 5 -7.06 4.51 6.00
CA ALA A 5 -8.20 3.62 6.19
C ALA A 5 -9.40 4.34 6.84
N ALA A 6 -9.14 5.20 7.83
CA ALA A 6 -10.17 6.00 8.45
C ALA A 6 -10.77 7.05 7.49
N HIS A 7 -9.93 7.73 6.70
CA HIS A 7 -10.40 8.67 5.67
C HIS A 7 -11.28 7.98 4.62
N LEU A 8 -10.88 6.82 4.12
CA LEU A 8 -11.66 6.01 3.18
C LEU A 8 -13.05 5.63 3.75
N SER A 9 -13.11 5.41 5.05
CA SER A 9 -14.33 5.05 5.79
C SER A 9 -15.15 6.24 6.28
N GLY A 10 -14.67 7.48 6.11
CA GLY A 10 -15.29 8.67 6.70
C GLY A 10 -15.31 8.68 8.23
N THR A 11 -14.35 7.99 8.88
CA THR A 11 -14.24 7.90 10.34
C THR A 11 -13.08 8.75 10.88
N ARG A 12 -13.16 9.15 12.15
CA ARG A 12 -12.08 9.88 12.82
C ARG A 12 -11.01 8.89 13.32
N HIS A 13 -9.75 9.11 12.95
CA HIS A 13 -8.65 8.22 13.33
C HIS A 13 -8.01 8.53 14.69
N GLY A 14 -8.14 9.76 15.21
CA GLY A 14 -7.61 10.15 16.53
C GLY A 14 -6.09 10.40 16.59
N TYR A 15 -5.31 9.95 15.61
CA TYR A 15 -3.87 10.29 15.51
C TYR A 15 -3.61 11.79 15.38
N VAL A 16 -2.52 12.23 16.03
CA VAL A 16 -2.00 13.61 16.01
C VAL A 16 -0.67 13.74 15.26
N SER A 17 -0.08 12.63 14.84
CA SER A 17 1.15 12.54 14.06
C SER A 17 1.11 11.29 13.17
N ASP A 18 1.92 11.28 12.12
CA ASP A 18 2.21 10.14 11.26
C ASP A 18 3.16 9.11 11.90
N ASN A 19 3.85 9.52 12.98
CA ASN A 19 4.73 8.68 13.78
C ASN A 19 4.02 8.15 15.03
N THR A 20 4.41 6.93 15.44
CA THR A 20 4.01 6.39 16.74
C THR A 20 4.81 7.05 17.86
N GLU A 21 4.18 7.33 19.01
CA GLU A 21 4.88 7.89 20.18
C GLU A 21 5.98 6.94 20.67
N ASP A 22 5.66 5.65 20.75
CA ASP A 22 6.58 4.58 21.10
C ASP A 22 6.84 3.67 19.90
N THR A 23 8.04 3.09 19.83
CA THR A 23 8.34 2.05 18.84
C THR A 23 7.65 0.74 19.26
N PRO A 24 6.73 0.17 18.47
CA PRO A 24 6.05 -1.07 18.82
C PRO A 24 7.02 -2.25 18.85
N SER A 25 6.69 -3.29 19.62
CA SER A 25 7.36 -4.58 19.50
C SER A 25 7.14 -5.17 18.11
N LEU A 26 8.03 -6.05 17.65
CA LEU A 26 7.88 -6.72 16.36
C LEU A 26 6.57 -7.52 16.25
N ASP A 27 6.16 -8.18 17.34
CA ASP A 27 4.91 -8.94 17.35
C ASP A 27 3.68 -8.04 17.25
N ALA A 28 3.68 -6.91 17.96
CA ALA A 28 2.60 -5.92 17.86
C ALA A 28 2.55 -5.29 16.47
N LEU A 29 3.70 -4.92 15.91
CA LEU A 29 3.82 -4.38 14.56
C LEU A 29 3.30 -5.37 13.51
N ARG A 30 3.69 -6.66 13.62
CA ARG A 30 3.21 -7.71 12.71
C ARG A 30 1.69 -7.86 12.78
N ALA A 31 1.13 -7.95 13.98
CA ALA A 31 -0.32 -8.07 14.15
C ALA A 31 -1.08 -6.87 13.56
N ASP A 32 -0.54 -5.66 13.74
CA ASP A 32 -1.10 -4.43 13.19
C ASP A 32 -1.06 -4.38 11.67
N VAL A 33 0.06 -4.80 11.06
CA VAL A 33 0.19 -4.88 9.60
C VAL A 33 -0.79 -5.91 9.04
N GLU A 34 -0.88 -7.10 9.62
CA GLU A 34 -1.81 -8.13 9.16
C GLU A 34 -3.28 -7.71 9.29
N ALA A 35 -3.64 -7.00 10.36
CA ALA A 35 -4.97 -6.45 10.54
C ALA A 35 -5.29 -5.39 9.47
N MET A 36 -4.32 -4.53 9.16
CA MET A 36 -4.46 -3.51 8.12
C MET A 36 -4.58 -4.12 6.72
N ASP A 37 -3.82 -5.18 6.43
CA ASP A 37 -3.89 -5.89 5.16
C ASP A 37 -5.23 -6.61 4.97
N ARG A 38 -5.82 -7.15 6.04
CA ARG A 38 -7.20 -7.67 6.01
C ARG A 38 -8.19 -6.55 5.73
N TRP A 39 -8.09 -5.44 6.48
CA TRP A 39 -8.99 -4.30 6.32
C TRP A 39 -8.99 -3.74 4.88
N TYR A 40 -7.82 -3.53 4.26
CA TYR A 40 -7.75 -3.03 2.88
C TYR A 40 -8.31 -4.04 1.87
N ARG A 41 -8.11 -5.34 2.07
CA ARG A 41 -8.71 -6.37 1.21
C ARG A 41 -10.23 -6.32 1.29
N ASP A 42 -10.79 -6.34 2.50
CA ASP A 42 -12.23 -6.26 2.71
C ASP A 42 -12.83 -4.99 2.10
N TYR A 43 -12.11 -3.86 2.22
CA TYR A 43 -12.50 -2.60 1.59
C TYR A 43 -12.48 -2.68 0.05
N LEU A 44 -11.40 -3.23 -0.52
CA LEU A 44 -11.24 -3.37 -1.98
C LEU A 44 -12.27 -4.32 -2.60
N ASP A 45 -12.67 -5.36 -1.85
CA ASP A 45 -13.70 -6.30 -2.30
C ASP A 45 -15.11 -5.66 -2.31
N ALA A 46 -15.35 -4.66 -1.46
CA ALA A 46 -16.64 -4.00 -1.32
C ALA A 46 -16.80 -2.71 -2.15
N VAL A 47 -15.70 -2.00 -2.43
CA VAL A 47 -15.74 -0.68 -3.05
C VAL A 47 -16.12 -0.75 -4.53
N THR A 48 -17.04 0.13 -4.96
CA THR A 48 -17.46 0.21 -6.37
C THR A 48 -16.61 1.21 -7.16
N PRO A 49 -16.56 1.12 -8.50
CA PRO A 49 -15.89 2.12 -9.33
C PRO A 49 -16.38 3.56 -9.10
N GLN A 50 -17.68 3.73 -8.83
CA GLN A 50 -18.27 5.03 -8.53
C GLN A 50 -17.74 5.59 -7.20
N LEU A 51 -17.65 4.75 -6.17
CA LEU A 51 -17.05 5.14 -4.89
C LEU A 51 -15.55 5.42 -5.05
N LEU A 52 -14.82 4.62 -5.83
CA LEU A 52 -13.39 4.86 -6.08
C LEU A 52 -13.13 6.26 -6.67
N ALA A 53 -14.01 6.74 -7.54
CA ALA A 53 -13.93 8.06 -8.15
C ALA A 53 -14.42 9.22 -7.26
N GLU A 54 -15.08 8.94 -6.14
CA GLU A 54 -15.63 9.96 -5.25
C GLU A 54 -14.51 10.72 -4.52
N LEU A 55 -14.57 12.06 -4.59
CA LEU A 55 -13.66 12.96 -3.87
C LEU A 55 -14.03 13.03 -2.39
N VAL A 56 -13.05 12.73 -1.53
CA VAL A 56 -13.19 12.75 -0.08
C VAL A 56 -12.35 13.91 0.47
N PRO A 57 -12.98 14.92 1.11
CA PRO A 57 -12.25 15.91 1.89
C PRO A 57 -11.76 15.29 3.19
N PHE A 58 -10.53 15.59 3.59
CA PHE A 58 -9.95 15.16 4.86
C PHE A 58 -8.94 16.20 5.38
N ILE A 59 -8.45 15.96 6.59
CA ILE A 59 -7.47 16.81 7.26
C ILE A 59 -6.27 15.92 7.60
N PHE A 60 -5.07 16.35 7.22
CA PHE A 60 -3.82 15.71 7.61
C PHE A 60 -3.55 15.88 9.10
N THR A 61 -2.63 15.09 9.65
CA THR A 61 -2.25 15.17 11.06
C THR A 61 -1.62 16.50 11.46
N ASP A 62 -1.06 17.25 10.50
CA ASP A 62 -0.54 18.62 10.69
C ASP A 62 -1.63 19.71 10.62
N GLY A 63 -2.88 19.34 10.34
CA GLY A 63 -4.02 20.24 10.25
C GLY A 63 -4.34 20.76 8.85
N ASP A 64 -3.50 20.45 7.85
CA ASP A 64 -3.76 20.90 6.48
C ASP A 64 -4.93 20.16 5.86
N LYS A 65 -5.74 20.91 5.10
CA LYS A 65 -6.92 20.37 4.41
C LYS A 65 -6.49 19.76 3.09
N ALA A 66 -7.04 18.60 2.79
CA ALA A 66 -6.80 17.88 1.55
C ALA A 66 -8.10 17.36 0.96
N MET A 67 -8.06 17.05 -0.33
CA MET A 67 -9.14 16.39 -1.05
C MET A 67 -8.52 15.43 -2.05
N MET A 68 -8.93 14.17 -1.97
CA MET A 68 -8.47 13.12 -2.87
C MET A 68 -9.64 12.18 -3.18
N SER A 69 -9.67 11.62 -4.38
CA SER A 69 -10.50 10.46 -4.65
C SER A 69 -10.05 9.27 -3.82
N ARG A 70 -10.96 8.34 -3.55
CA ARG A 70 -10.62 7.08 -2.86
C ARG A 70 -9.55 6.29 -3.63
N GLN A 71 -9.58 6.33 -4.96
CA GLN A 71 -8.54 5.72 -5.79
C GLN A 71 -7.17 6.39 -5.60
N GLU A 72 -7.11 7.72 -5.54
CA GLU A 72 -5.85 8.44 -5.25
C GLU A 72 -5.33 8.11 -3.86
N MET A 73 -6.21 8.00 -2.85
CA MET A 73 -5.83 7.59 -1.49
C MET A 73 -5.21 6.18 -1.46
N LEU A 74 -5.84 5.21 -2.14
CA LEU A 74 -5.32 3.85 -2.25
C LEU A 74 -3.97 3.82 -2.99
N THR A 75 -3.86 4.59 -4.07
CA THR A 75 -2.61 4.74 -4.85
C THR A 75 -1.49 5.32 -3.98
N HIS A 76 -1.80 6.36 -3.21
CA HIS A 76 -0.87 6.95 -2.26
C HIS A 76 -0.38 5.90 -1.24
N VAL A 77 -1.27 5.10 -0.66
CA VAL A 77 -0.89 4.04 0.29
C VAL A 77 0.09 3.03 -0.32
N VAL A 78 -0.12 2.62 -1.58
CA VAL A 78 0.78 1.69 -2.28
C VAL A 78 2.15 2.33 -2.51
N ILE A 79 2.20 3.54 -3.03
CA ILE A 79 3.44 4.27 -3.33
C ILE A 79 4.22 4.54 -2.04
N HIS A 80 3.54 5.03 -1.01
CA HIS A 80 4.12 5.33 0.29
C HIS A 80 4.69 4.09 0.97
N GLY A 81 3.98 2.96 0.90
CA GLY A 81 4.48 1.68 1.39
C GLY A 81 5.74 1.23 0.66
N GLY A 82 5.79 1.43 -0.67
CA GLY A 82 7.00 1.15 -1.47
C GLY A 82 8.19 2.01 -1.06
N TYR A 83 7.98 3.32 -0.80
CA TYR A 83 9.00 4.23 -0.31
C TYR A 83 9.67 3.70 0.97
N HIS A 84 8.88 3.39 2.00
CA HIS A 84 9.41 2.90 3.27
C HIS A 84 10.08 1.53 3.17
N ARG A 85 9.56 0.62 2.33
CA ARG A 85 10.24 -0.67 2.09
C ARG A 85 11.59 -0.48 1.40
N GLY A 86 11.75 0.56 0.58
CA GLY A 86 13.05 0.99 0.07
C GLY A 86 14.02 1.43 1.18
N GLU A 87 13.55 2.21 2.15
CA GLU A 87 14.35 2.62 3.30
C GLU A 87 14.77 1.42 4.16
N ILE A 88 13.86 0.48 4.40
CA ILE A 88 14.15 -0.79 5.10
C ILE A 88 15.18 -1.60 4.31
N GLY A 89 15.02 -1.70 2.98
CA GLY A 89 16.00 -2.38 2.12
C GLY A 89 17.41 -1.79 2.26
N ARG A 90 17.52 -0.46 2.36
CA ARG A 90 18.79 0.23 2.64
C ARG A 90 19.37 -0.17 4.00
N ILE A 91 18.53 -0.24 5.06
CA ILE A 91 18.96 -0.65 6.41
C ILE A 91 19.44 -2.11 6.40
N LEU A 92 18.71 -3.02 5.77
CA LEU A 92 19.09 -4.43 5.67
C LEU A 92 20.47 -4.60 5.01
N ALA A 93 20.71 -3.88 3.91
CA ALA A 93 22.01 -3.88 3.24
C ALA A 93 23.14 -3.38 4.16
N GLN A 94 22.89 -2.36 4.98
CA GLN A 94 23.88 -1.81 5.93
C GLN A 94 24.29 -2.81 7.02
N ILE A 95 23.41 -3.75 7.36
CA ILE A 95 23.69 -4.81 8.34
C ILE A 95 24.04 -6.16 7.66
N ALA A 96 24.47 -6.11 6.40
CA ALA A 96 24.86 -7.26 5.59
C ALA A 96 23.76 -8.33 5.40
N VAL A 97 22.48 -7.94 5.51
CA VAL A 97 21.34 -8.78 5.15
C VAL A 97 20.94 -8.47 3.72
N THR A 98 20.86 -9.50 2.87
CA THR A 98 20.40 -9.33 1.49
C THR A 98 18.96 -8.82 1.46
N PRO A 99 18.69 -7.63 0.87
CA PRO A 99 17.32 -7.12 0.79
C PRO A 99 16.44 -8.04 -0.07
N PRO A 100 15.15 -8.17 0.26
CA PRO A 100 14.23 -8.95 -0.55
C PRO A 100 13.98 -8.29 -1.91
N TRP A 101 13.70 -9.11 -2.92
CA TRP A 101 13.17 -8.65 -4.21
C TRP A 101 11.70 -8.26 -4.04
N ASP A 102 11.48 -7.02 -3.60
CA ASP A 102 10.17 -6.47 -3.25
C ASP A 102 9.77 -5.31 -4.17
N THR A 103 9.58 -5.62 -5.45
CA THR A 103 9.15 -4.64 -6.46
C THR A 103 7.84 -5.08 -7.10
N PHE A 104 7.10 -4.11 -7.66
CA PHE A 104 5.84 -4.40 -8.36
C PHE A 104 6.04 -5.36 -9.54
N ALA A 105 7.15 -5.22 -10.29
CA ALA A 105 7.48 -6.15 -11.36
C ALA A 105 7.65 -7.59 -10.83
N VAL A 106 8.38 -7.77 -9.72
CA VAL A 106 8.56 -9.10 -9.09
C VAL A 106 7.23 -9.67 -8.61
N HIS A 107 6.34 -8.84 -8.05
CA HIS A 107 4.98 -9.25 -7.69
C HIS A 107 4.24 -9.80 -8.92
N LEU A 108 4.15 -9.03 -10.02
CA LEU A 108 3.48 -9.47 -11.24
C LEU A 108 4.10 -10.75 -11.84
N HIS A 109 5.43 -10.87 -11.83
CA HIS A 109 6.10 -12.09 -12.30
C HIS A 109 5.71 -13.34 -11.50
N ARG A 110 5.41 -13.18 -10.20
CA ARG A 110 4.99 -14.26 -9.30
C ARG A 110 3.49 -14.55 -9.41
N THR A 111 2.64 -13.53 -9.42
CA THR A 111 1.18 -13.68 -9.38
C THR A 111 0.55 -13.89 -10.75
N GLU A 112 1.19 -13.39 -11.82
CA GLU A 112 0.69 -13.46 -13.19
C GLU A 112 1.73 -14.07 -14.15
N PRO A 113 2.16 -15.32 -13.93
CA PRO A 113 3.27 -15.91 -14.67
C PRO A 113 3.00 -16.10 -16.17
N SER A 114 1.74 -16.13 -16.59
CA SER A 114 1.34 -16.23 -18.00
C SER A 114 1.75 -15.01 -18.84
N ARG A 115 1.86 -13.81 -18.26
CA ARG A 115 2.18 -12.57 -19.01
C ARG A 115 3.52 -12.64 -19.76
N ARG A 116 4.51 -13.36 -19.23
CA ARG A 116 5.82 -13.56 -19.90
C ARG A 116 5.83 -14.71 -20.90
N LEU A 117 4.83 -15.59 -20.88
CA LEU A 117 4.71 -16.73 -21.77
C LEU A 117 3.96 -16.37 -23.06
N GLN A 118 3.13 -15.33 -23.03
CA GLN A 118 2.36 -14.85 -24.19
C GLN A 118 3.23 -14.26 -25.33
N LEU A 119 4.48 -13.89 -25.05
CA LEU A 119 5.42 -13.41 -26.07
C LEU A 119 6.05 -14.53 -26.92
N VAL A 120 5.77 -15.80 -26.61
CA VAL A 120 6.19 -16.96 -27.41
C VAL A 120 4.99 -17.47 -28.22
N SER A 121 4.49 -16.64 -29.13
CA SER A 121 3.75 -17.09 -30.30
C SER A 121 4.50 -16.53 -31.49
N GLU A 122 5.37 -17.36 -32.08
CA GLU A 122 6.02 -17.01 -33.34
C GLU A 122 4.94 -16.68 -34.38
N PRO A 123 5.19 -15.73 -35.29
CA PRO A 123 4.32 -15.54 -36.43
C PRO A 123 4.34 -16.85 -37.25
N ALA A 124 3.17 -17.49 -37.35
CA ALA A 124 2.97 -18.60 -38.28
C ALA A 124 3.41 -18.15 -39.68
N GLY A 125 4.21 -18.99 -40.33
CA GLY A 125 4.99 -18.68 -41.51
C GLY A 125 4.21 -18.11 -42.69
N LEU A 126 4.95 -17.38 -43.53
CA LEU A 126 4.63 -17.14 -44.94
C LEU A 126 5.08 -18.33 -45.79
#